data_AF-A0A1R4K2T5-F1
#
_entry.id   AF-A0A1R4K2T5-F1
#
_cell.length_a   1.000
_cell.length_b   1.000
_cell.length_c   1.000
_cell.angle_alpha   90.00
_cell.angle_beta   90.00
_cell.angle_gamma   90.00
#
_symmetry.space_group_name_H-M   'P 1'
#
loop_
_entity.id
_entity.type
_entity.pdbx_description
1 polymer ?
#
loop_
_entity_poly.entity_id
_entity_poly.type
_entity_poly.pdbx_seq_one_letter_code
_entity_poly.pdbx_strand_id
1 'polypeptide(L)'
;MLLVAVIALTSILRPVPAVAATPPLLDLTPVSAAAPELLKEMETMRRTGQEPGNTIRTQTWALNTTFAEDGTTESTVVEPQWSETAFRADGSVHYRLIAAEPFPGQNDDTLPAPGTVLVEETLPPGDWDALIEDGPPTDVDEVGAYLAAFAGDEELSAGQTLQEISTIVSNYLLTPEQEAALIGYLSGVSNIQVSGSTTDRLGRTGIVFSATDRAPGEYEG
;
A
#
# COMPACT_ATOMS: atom_id res chain seq x y z
N MET A 1 -7.12 61.78 -31.09
CA MET A 1 -7.73 60.45 -31.17
C MET A 1 -6.71 59.48 -30.57
N LEU A 2 -6.92 59.06 -29.32
CA LEU A 2 -5.96 58.24 -28.57
C LEU A 2 -6.22 56.76 -28.93
N LEU A 3 -5.28 56.08 -29.57
CA LEU A 3 -5.35 54.64 -29.76
C LEU A 3 -4.94 53.96 -28.45
N VAL A 4 -5.86 53.21 -27.84
CA VAL A 4 -5.55 52.29 -26.73
C VAL A 4 -5.32 50.92 -27.34
N ALA A 5 -4.08 50.42 -27.28
CA ALA A 5 -3.76 49.05 -27.63
C ALA A 5 -3.80 48.20 -26.36
N VAL A 6 -4.80 47.32 -26.25
CA VAL A 6 -4.84 46.29 -25.21
C VAL A 6 -4.06 45.09 -25.73
N ILE A 7 -2.85 44.88 -25.21
CA ILE A 7 -2.09 43.65 -25.42
C ILE A 7 -2.51 42.69 -24.30
N ALA A 8 -3.49 41.84 -24.60
CA ALA A 8 -3.83 40.72 -23.72
C ALA A 8 -2.84 39.58 -24.03
N LEU A 9 -1.81 39.44 -23.20
CA LEU A 9 -0.96 38.25 -23.20
C LEU A 9 -1.77 37.13 -22.55
N THR A 10 -2.57 36.42 -23.36
CA THR A 10 -3.23 35.20 -22.88
C THR A 10 -2.13 34.17 -22.68
N SER A 11 -1.77 33.95 -21.41
CA SER A 11 -0.83 32.90 -21.05
C SER A 11 -1.50 31.56 -21.34
N ILE A 12 -1.17 30.97 -22.49
CA ILE A 12 -1.61 29.63 -22.88
C ILE A 12 -0.71 28.62 -22.16
N LEU A 13 -0.65 28.67 -20.82
CA LEU A 13 -0.17 27.52 -20.07
C LEU A 13 -1.24 26.44 -20.21
N ARG A 14 -1.07 25.59 -21.22
CA ARG A 14 -1.74 24.29 -21.21
C ARG A 14 -1.14 23.55 -20.01
N PRO A 15 -1.92 23.12 -19.02
CA PRO A 15 -1.40 22.20 -18.02
C PRO A 15 -0.85 21.00 -18.78
N VAL A 16 0.45 20.72 -18.61
CA VAL A 16 1.02 19.46 -19.08
C VAL A 16 0.25 18.39 -18.31
N PRO A 17 -0.38 17.41 -18.96
CA PRO A 17 -1.05 16.35 -18.23
C PRO A 17 -0.01 15.70 -17.32
N ALA A 18 -0.23 15.79 -16.01
CA ALA A 18 0.50 14.98 -15.04
C ALA A 18 0.12 13.53 -15.35
N VAL A 19 0.97 12.82 -16.08
CA VAL A 19 0.79 11.40 -16.31
C VAL A 19 1.20 10.73 -15.01
N ALA A 20 0.23 10.21 -14.26
CA ALA A 20 0.48 9.31 -13.15
C ALA A 20 1.03 7.99 -13.72
N ALA A 21 2.32 7.99 -14.04
CA ALA A 21 3.01 6.83 -14.56
C ALA A 21 3.21 5.87 -13.37
N THR A 22 2.27 4.96 -13.17
CA THR A 22 2.40 3.85 -12.23
C THR A 22 2.99 2.63 -12.95
N PRO A 23 3.64 1.70 -12.23
CA PRO A 23 4.12 0.47 -12.82
C PRO A 23 3.00 -0.32 -13.51
N PRO A 24 3.30 -1.07 -14.58
CA PRO A 24 2.33 -1.97 -15.17
C PRO A 24 1.83 -3.00 -14.15
N LEU A 25 0.58 -3.43 -14.33
CA LEU A 25 0.01 -4.55 -13.58
C LEU A 25 0.84 -5.82 -13.79
N LEU A 26 0.84 -6.69 -12.78
CA LEU A 26 1.54 -7.96 -12.86
C LEU A 26 0.81 -8.93 -13.80
N ASP A 27 1.58 -9.73 -14.53
CA ASP A 27 1.03 -10.81 -15.36
C ASP A 27 0.45 -11.93 -14.47
N LEU A 28 -0.75 -12.40 -14.84
CA LEU A 28 -1.46 -13.46 -14.12
C LEU A 28 -1.51 -14.73 -14.95
N THR A 29 -1.17 -15.85 -14.30
CA THR A 29 -1.36 -17.19 -14.83
C THR A 29 -2.61 -17.82 -14.17
N PRO A 30 -3.52 -18.44 -14.93
CA PRO A 30 -4.73 -19.04 -14.36
C PRO A 30 -4.43 -20.12 -13.30
N VAL A 31 -5.22 -20.13 -12.24
CA VAL A 31 -5.20 -21.14 -11.16
C VAL A 31 -6.60 -21.71 -11.01
N SER A 32 -6.71 -23.03 -10.91
CA SER A 32 -8.01 -23.73 -10.86
C SER A 32 -8.58 -23.93 -9.46
N ALA A 33 -7.76 -23.77 -8.42
CA ALA A 33 -8.18 -23.92 -7.03
C ALA A 33 -9.05 -22.73 -6.58
N ALA A 34 -10.00 -22.98 -5.68
CA ALA A 34 -10.90 -21.95 -5.17
C ALA A 34 -10.24 -21.10 -4.07
N ALA A 35 -10.71 -19.86 -3.89
CA ALA A 35 -10.12 -18.96 -2.89
C ALA A 35 -10.18 -19.51 -1.45
N PRO A 36 -11.32 -20.06 -0.96
CA PRO A 36 -11.38 -20.60 0.40
C PRO A 36 -10.38 -21.73 0.65
N GLU A 37 -10.13 -22.57 -0.36
CA GLU A 37 -9.19 -23.70 -0.27
C GLU A 37 -7.75 -23.20 -0.13
N LEU A 38 -7.32 -22.31 -1.04
CA LEU A 38 -5.96 -21.75 -1.01
C LEU A 38 -5.72 -20.92 0.25
N LEU A 39 -6.69 -20.11 0.68
CA LEU A 39 -6.57 -19.31 1.90
C LEU A 39 -6.45 -20.21 3.14
N LYS A 40 -7.18 -21.33 3.21
CA LYS A 40 -7.06 -22.27 4.33
C LYS A 40 -5.72 -23.00 4.35
N GLU A 41 -5.19 -23.33 3.18
CA GLU A 41 -3.83 -23.87 3.04
C GLU A 41 -2.79 -22.85 3.52
N MET A 42 -2.90 -21.59 3.06
CA MET A 42 -2.01 -20.50 3.45
C MET A 42 -2.07 -20.20 4.95
N GLU A 43 -3.25 -20.23 5.58
CA GLU A 43 -3.39 -20.14 7.04
C GLU A 43 -2.56 -21.23 7.73
N THR A 44 -2.72 -22.49 7.30
CA THR A 44 -2.02 -23.63 7.90
C THR A 44 -0.50 -23.51 7.74
N MET A 45 -0.05 -23.11 6.55
CA MET A 45 1.36 -22.84 6.28
C MET A 45 1.89 -21.71 7.17
N ARG A 46 1.11 -20.65 7.37
CA ARG A 46 1.55 -19.51 8.17
C ARG A 46 1.71 -19.86 9.64
N ARG A 47 0.78 -20.62 10.23
CA ARG A 47 0.88 -21.10 11.62
C ARG A 47 2.12 -21.93 11.91
N THR A 48 2.68 -22.60 10.90
CA THR A 48 3.90 -23.41 11.04
C THR A 48 5.13 -22.72 10.48
N GLY A 49 4.97 -21.48 10.01
CA GLY A 49 6.03 -20.69 9.41
C GLY A 49 6.97 -20.09 10.45
N GLN A 50 8.06 -19.51 9.96
CA GLN A 50 9.03 -18.83 10.81
C GLN A 50 8.45 -17.50 11.33
N GLU A 51 8.79 -17.14 12.56
CA GLU A 51 8.59 -15.80 13.12
C GLU A 51 9.14 -14.73 12.17
N PRO A 52 8.40 -13.63 11.95
CA PRO A 52 8.94 -12.54 11.16
C PRO A 52 10.15 -11.91 11.85
N GLY A 53 10.96 -11.23 11.04
CA GLY A 53 11.95 -10.31 11.59
C GLY A 53 11.28 -9.12 12.28
N ASN A 54 12.10 -8.23 12.82
CA ASN A 54 11.64 -7.02 13.48
C ASN A 54 11.52 -5.83 12.51
N THR A 55 11.28 -6.08 11.22
CA THR A 55 11.35 -5.04 10.18
C THR A 55 10.25 -5.21 9.15
N ILE A 56 9.53 -4.12 8.88
CA ILE A 56 8.59 -4.00 7.77
C ILE A 56 9.29 -3.29 6.63
N ARG A 57 9.09 -3.79 5.40
CA ARG A 57 9.61 -3.18 4.18
C ARG A 57 8.50 -3.02 3.16
N THR A 58 8.38 -1.80 2.63
CA THR A 58 7.32 -1.46 1.67
C THR A 58 7.93 -0.73 0.48
N GLN A 59 7.43 -1.07 -0.71
CA GLN A 59 7.69 -0.30 -1.93
C GLN A 59 6.41 0.46 -2.30
N THR A 60 6.54 1.76 -2.51
CA THR A 60 5.42 2.65 -2.81
C THR A 60 5.75 3.54 -3.99
N TRP A 61 4.73 3.98 -4.72
CA TRP A 61 4.83 5.03 -5.74
C TRP A 61 4.03 6.23 -5.26
N ALA A 62 4.72 7.25 -4.77
CA ALA A 62 4.12 8.43 -4.18
C ALA A 62 3.96 9.54 -5.21
N LEU A 63 2.78 10.15 -5.30
CA LEU A 63 2.60 11.36 -6.10
C LEU A 63 3.15 12.57 -5.31
N ASN A 64 4.32 13.05 -5.69
CA ASN A 64 4.95 14.23 -5.08
C ASN A 64 4.67 15.47 -5.92
N THR A 65 4.16 16.53 -5.29
CA THR A 65 3.90 17.82 -5.94
C THR A 65 4.66 18.92 -5.23
N THR A 66 5.48 19.65 -5.99
CA THR A 66 6.19 20.84 -5.51
C THR A 66 5.46 22.09 -5.98
N PHE A 67 5.35 23.08 -5.11
CA PHE A 67 4.73 24.37 -5.44
C PHE A 67 5.76 25.50 -5.30
N ALA A 68 5.70 26.46 -6.22
CA ALA A 68 6.46 27.70 -6.17
C ALA A 68 5.97 28.60 -5.02
N GLU A 69 6.74 29.62 -4.68
CA GLU A 69 6.38 30.61 -3.65
C GLU A 69 5.05 31.34 -3.95
N ASP A 70 4.66 31.44 -5.23
CA ASP A 70 3.38 32.04 -5.66
C ASP A 70 2.20 31.06 -5.65
N GLY A 71 2.43 29.82 -5.21
CA GLY A 71 1.44 28.75 -5.12
C GLY A 71 1.17 28.01 -6.43
N THR A 72 1.90 28.32 -7.51
CA THR A 72 1.80 27.55 -8.76
C THR A 72 2.51 26.20 -8.64
N THR A 73 1.99 25.16 -9.29
CA THR A 73 2.66 23.85 -9.33
C THR A 73 3.95 23.94 -10.15
N GLU A 74 5.08 23.64 -9.53
CA GLU A 74 6.39 23.55 -10.18
C GLU A 74 6.61 22.17 -10.80
N SER A 75 6.29 21.12 -10.05
CA SER A 75 6.42 19.73 -10.50
C SER A 75 5.36 18.85 -9.88
N THR A 76 4.92 17.83 -10.64
CA THR A 76 4.12 16.72 -10.14
C THR A 76 4.74 15.45 -10.72
N VAL A 77 5.32 14.62 -9.87
CA VAL A 77 6.03 13.40 -10.28
C VAL A 77 5.59 12.22 -9.42
N VAL A 78 5.46 11.06 -10.04
CA VAL A 78 5.30 9.80 -9.30
C VAL A 78 6.68 9.32 -8.90
N GLU A 79 7.02 9.35 -7.62
CA GLU A 79 8.32 8.97 -7.11
C GLU A 79 8.28 7.54 -6.53
N PRO A 80 9.10 6.62 -7.03
CA PRO A 80 9.24 5.30 -6.44
C PRO A 80 10.03 5.42 -5.12
N GLN A 81 9.54 4.80 -4.06
CA GLN A 81 10.11 4.88 -2.71
C GLN A 81 10.18 3.51 -2.05
N TRP A 82 11.23 3.29 -1.27
CA TRP A 82 11.37 2.16 -0.34
C TRP A 82 11.33 2.68 1.08
N SER A 83 10.43 2.14 1.91
CA SER A 83 10.47 2.34 3.35
C SER A 83 10.96 1.09 4.08
N GLU A 84 11.71 1.33 5.15
CA GLU A 84 12.09 0.33 6.14
C GLU A 84 11.70 0.84 7.53
N THR A 85 10.87 0.07 8.23
CA THR A 85 10.46 0.35 9.62
C THR A 85 11.00 -0.77 10.50
N ALA A 86 12.03 -0.48 11.29
CA ALA A 86 12.66 -1.46 12.18
C ALA A 86 12.29 -1.20 13.65
N PHE A 87 11.69 -2.19 14.28
CA PHE A 87 11.24 -2.14 15.67
C PHE A 87 12.34 -2.71 16.57
N ARG A 88 12.78 -1.95 17.57
CA ARG A 88 13.88 -2.33 18.46
C ARG A 88 13.37 -2.92 19.77
N ALA A 89 14.23 -3.70 20.42
CA ALA A 89 13.90 -4.35 21.69
C ALA A 89 13.65 -3.36 22.85
N ASP A 90 14.13 -2.12 22.73
CA ASP A 90 13.87 -1.04 23.69
C ASP A 90 12.55 -0.30 23.43
N GLY A 91 11.78 -0.73 22.42
CA GLY A 91 10.52 -0.12 22.00
C GLY A 91 10.67 1.05 21.03
N SER A 92 11.90 1.49 20.73
CA SER A 92 12.11 2.54 19.72
C SER A 92 11.87 2.00 18.31
N VAL A 93 11.43 2.87 17.41
CA VAL A 93 11.22 2.54 15.99
C VAL A 93 12.17 3.36 15.14
N HIS A 94 12.92 2.70 14.28
CA HIS A 94 13.71 3.35 13.25
C HIS A 94 12.94 3.34 11.95
N TYR A 95 12.74 4.52 11.38
CA TYR A 95 12.10 4.66 10.09
C TYR A 95 13.09 5.25 9.10
N ARG A 96 13.14 4.65 7.90
CA ARG A 96 13.94 5.13 6.79
C ARG A 96 13.14 5.07 5.51
N LEU A 97 13.11 6.18 4.78
CA LEU A 97 12.52 6.29 3.44
C LEU A 97 13.64 6.64 2.45
N ILE A 98 13.78 5.86 1.39
CA ILE A 98 14.79 6.06 0.35
C ILE A 98 14.13 6.11 -1.03
N ALA A 99 14.68 6.93 -1.91
CA ALA A 99 14.30 6.93 -3.33
C ALA A 99 14.64 5.56 -3.94
N ALA A 100 13.67 4.93 -4.58
CA ALA A 100 13.81 3.64 -5.21
C ALA A 100 14.20 3.77 -6.69
N GLU A 101 14.53 2.65 -7.32
CA GLU A 101 14.74 2.63 -8.77
C GLU A 101 13.43 2.92 -9.51
N PRO A 102 13.44 3.84 -10.51
CA PRO A 102 12.35 4.02 -11.44
C PRO A 102 12.02 2.72 -12.17
N PHE A 103 10.74 2.50 -12.48
CA PHE A 103 10.37 1.35 -13.30
C PHE A 103 10.77 1.59 -14.77
N PRO A 104 10.97 0.52 -15.57
CA PRO A 104 11.32 0.67 -16.97
C PRO A 104 10.32 1.56 -17.73
N GLY A 105 10.81 2.65 -18.33
CA GLY A 105 9.99 3.63 -19.05
C GLY A 105 9.63 4.88 -18.25
N GLN A 106 9.93 4.92 -16.94
CA GLN A 106 9.84 6.12 -16.12
C GLN A 106 11.09 6.99 -16.32
N ASN A 107 11.04 7.85 -17.33
CA ASN A 107 12.12 8.79 -17.64
C ASN A 107 11.75 10.18 -17.12
N ASP A 108 12.21 10.51 -15.91
CA ASP A 108 12.04 11.84 -15.32
C ASP A 108 13.32 12.25 -14.59
N ASP A 109 13.99 13.28 -15.12
CA ASP A 109 15.26 13.80 -14.59
C ASP A 109 15.10 14.57 -13.27
N THR A 110 13.86 14.81 -12.81
CA THR A 110 13.56 15.47 -11.54
C THR A 110 13.49 14.50 -10.35
N LEU A 111 13.49 13.19 -10.62
CA LEU A 111 13.50 12.17 -9.57
C LEU A 111 14.81 12.23 -8.77
N PRO A 112 14.74 12.09 -7.43
CA PRO A 112 15.94 11.88 -6.63
C PRO A 112 16.71 10.64 -7.12
N ALA A 113 18.04 10.69 -7.05
CA ALA A 113 18.87 9.55 -7.43
C ALA A 113 18.51 8.31 -6.58
N PRO A 114 18.40 7.11 -7.16
CA PRO A 114 18.14 5.90 -6.38
C PRO A 114 19.11 5.72 -5.22
N GLY A 115 18.59 5.36 -4.05
CA GLY A 115 19.33 5.26 -2.80
C GLY A 115 19.49 6.57 -2.02
N THR A 116 19.02 7.70 -2.56
CA THR A 116 18.93 8.96 -1.80
C THR A 116 18.03 8.76 -0.58
N VAL A 117 18.53 9.12 0.60
CA VAL A 117 17.72 9.12 1.83
C VAL A 117 16.82 10.34 1.82
N LEU A 118 15.52 10.10 1.86
CA LEU A 118 14.47 11.12 1.84
C LEU A 118 14.05 11.47 3.26
N VAL A 119 13.89 10.44 4.09
CA VAL A 119 13.60 10.55 5.52
C VAL A 119 14.42 9.51 6.27
N GLU A 120 14.97 9.90 7.42
CA GLU A 120 15.59 8.98 8.37
C GLU A 120 15.38 9.51 9.78
N GLU A 121 14.71 8.73 10.61
CA GLU A 121 14.39 9.13 11.97
C GLU A 121 14.36 7.94 12.94
N THR A 122 14.43 8.27 14.22
CA THR A 122 14.20 7.31 15.30
C THR A 122 13.15 7.89 16.22
N LEU A 123 12.03 7.19 16.30
CA LEU A 123 10.92 7.50 17.18
C LEU A 123 11.17 6.81 18.53
N PRO A 124 11.03 7.53 19.65
CA PRO A 124 11.16 6.93 20.97
C PRO A 124 10.02 5.93 21.23
N PRO A 125 10.14 5.10 22.28
CA PRO A 125 9.09 4.15 22.64
C PRO A 125 7.74 4.84 22.85
N GLY A 126 6.71 4.34 22.15
CA GLY A 126 5.34 4.87 22.22
C GLY A 126 5.00 5.96 21.19
N ASP A 127 5.97 6.47 20.43
CA ASP A 127 5.73 7.51 19.41
C ASP A 127 5.43 6.92 18.02
N TRP A 128 5.57 5.60 17.84
CA TRP A 128 5.05 4.93 16.65
C TRP A 128 3.54 4.74 16.81
N ASP A 129 2.79 5.44 15.96
CA ASP A 129 1.32 5.47 15.99
C ASP A 129 0.74 4.15 15.44
N ALA A 130 0.87 3.07 16.22
CA ALA A 130 0.14 1.85 15.98
C ALA A 130 -1.34 2.10 16.32
N LEU A 131 -2.21 2.07 15.30
CA LEU A 131 -3.65 2.38 15.40
C LEU A 131 -4.39 1.60 16.52
N ILE A 132 -3.88 0.44 16.95
CA ILE A 132 -4.37 -0.43 18.04
C ILE A 132 -3.18 -1.10 18.74
N GLU A 133 -3.05 -0.96 20.07
CA GLU A 133 -1.85 -1.36 20.85
C GLU A 133 -1.46 -2.85 20.72
N ASP A 134 -2.41 -3.78 20.62
CA ASP A 134 -2.15 -5.23 20.62
C ASP A 134 -2.09 -5.87 19.22
N GLY A 135 -2.35 -5.09 18.16
CA GLY A 135 -2.52 -5.62 16.80
C GLY A 135 -3.76 -6.53 16.66
N PRO A 136 -3.88 -7.27 15.54
CA PRO A 136 -5.03 -8.14 15.29
C PRO A 136 -5.06 -9.37 16.21
N PRO A 137 -6.23 -9.97 16.45
CA PRO A 137 -6.35 -11.17 17.27
C PRO A 137 -5.70 -12.40 16.61
N THR A 138 -5.39 -13.41 17.42
CA THR A 138 -4.84 -14.70 16.96
C THR A 138 -5.92 -15.75 16.66
N ASP A 139 -7.16 -15.49 17.08
CA ASP A 139 -8.32 -16.33 16.81
C ASP A 139 -9.07 -15.78 15.58
N VAL A 140 -9.36 -16.66 14.61
CA VAL A 140 -10.08 -16.33 13.38
C VAL A 140 -11.48 -15.78 13.68
N ASP A 141 -12.14 -16.31 14.71
CA ASP A 141 -13.51 -15.93 15.07
C ASP A 141 -13.59 -14.50 15.63
N GLU A 142 -12.47 -13.94 16.11
CA GLU A 142 -12.38 -12.58 16.64
C GLU A 142 -12.01 -11.54 15.57
N VAL A 143 -11.45 -11.97 14.43
CA VAL A 143 -10.93 -11.07 13.38
C VAL A 143 -12.02 -10.18 12.81
N GLY A 144 -13.23 -10.69 12.59
CA GLY A 144 -14.33 -9.89 12.00
C GLY A 144 -14.69 -8.67 12.86
N ALA A 145 -14.81 -8.85 14.17
CA ALA A 145 -15.12 -7.77 15.11
C ALA A 145 -13.95 -6.77 15.22
N TYR A 146 -12.71 -7.28 15.18
CA TYR A 146 -11.52 -6.46 15.16
C TYR A 146 -11.46 -5.56 13.91
N LEU A 147 -11.69 -6.12 12.71
CA LEU A 147 -11.67 -5.35 11.46
C LEU A 147 -12.77 -4.30 11.42
N ALA A 148 -13.97 -4.63 11.91
CA ALA A 148 -15.07 -3.68 12.02
C ALA A 148 -14.70 -2.48 12.92
N ALA A 149 -14.11 -2.74 14.09
CA ALA A 149 -13.63 -1.70 15.00
C ALA A 149 -12.48 -0.87 14.37
N PHE A 150 -11.56 -1.53 13.67
CA PHE A 150 -10.45 -0.89 12.98
C PHE A 150 -10.92 0.06 11.87
N ALA A 151 -11.89 -0.36 11.07
CA ALA A 151 -12.48 0.44 10.00
C ALA A 151 -13.43 1.54 10.50
N GLY A 152 -13.95 1.40 11.74
CA GLY A 152 -15.05 2.22 12.23
C GLY A 152 -16.38 1.95 11.51
N ASP A 153 -16.55 0.74 10.97
CA ASP A 153 -17.74 0.30 10.23
C ASP A 153 -18.15 -1.10 10.70
N GLU A 154 -19.45 -1.32 10.96
CA GLU A 154 -19.97 -2.59 11.50
C GLU A 154 -20.00 -3.70 10.44
N GLU A 155 -20.06 -3.36 9.15
CA GLU A 155 -20.17 -4.34 8.07
C GLU A 155 -19.22 -4.01 6.91
N LEU A 156 -18.21 -4.86 6.71
CA LEU A 156 -17.21 -4.68 5.66
C LEU A 156 -17.54 -5.52 4.42
N SER A 157 -17.50 -4.90 3.24
CA SER A 157 -17.40 -5.62 1.97
C SER A 157 -16.11 -6.44 1.88
N ALA A 158 -16.01 -7.37 0.94
CA ALA A 158 -14.76 -8.10 0.71
C ALA A 158 -13.64 -7.16 0.25
N GLY A 159 -13.98 -6.14 -0.55
CA GLY A 159 -13.05 -5.09 -0.96
C GLY A 159 -12.47 -4.31 0.24
N GLN A 160 -13.35 -3.85 1.14
CA GLN A 160 -12.92 -3.17 2.38
C GLN A 160 -12.12 -4.10 3.29
N THR A 161 -12.54 -5.36 3.44
CA THR A 161 -11.82 -6.35 4.24
C THR A 161 -10.38 -6.53 3.75
N LEU A 162 -10.17 -6.68 2.44
CA LEU A 162 -8.82 -6.77 1.85
C LEU A 162 -8.01 -5.50 2.07
N GLN A 163 -8.66 -4.33 1.96
CA GLN A 163 -8.01 -3.04 2.20
C GLN A 163 -7.54 -2.90 3.65
N GLU A 164 -8.38 -3.21 4.63
CA GLU A 164 -8.00 -3.09 6.05
C GLU A 164 -6.90 -4.07 6.43
N ILE A 165 -6.96 -5.31 5.95
CA ILE A 165 -5.88 -6.28 6.16
C ILE A 165 -4.58 -5.78 5.51
N SER A 166 -4.63 -5.20 4.31
CA SER A 166 -3.46 -4.59 3.68
C SER A 166 -2.87 -3.45 4.52
N THR A 167 -3.74 -2.61 5.11
CA THR A 167 -3.32 -1.55 6.04
C THR A 167 -2.64 -2.13 7.27
N ILE A 168 -3.21 -3.17 7.88
CA ILE A 168 -2.64 -3.84 9.06
C ILE A 168 -1.27 -4.44 8.73
N VAL A 169 -1.15 -5.24 7.68
CA VAL A 169 0.12 -5.89 7.29
C VAL A 169 1.22 -4.85 6.98
N SER A 170 0.84 -3.67 6.51
CA SER A 170 1.79 -2.59 6.19
C SER A 170 2.31 -1.83 7.42
N ASN A 171 1.62 -1.92 8.57
CA ASN A 171 1.89 -1.09 9.75
C ASN A 171 2.25 -1.89 11.01
N TYR A 172 1.99 -3.20 11.04
CA TYR A 172 2.20 -4.05 12.21
C TYR A 172 3.21 -5.18 11.96
N LEU A 173 4.04 -5.45 12.96
CA LEU A 173 4.77 -6.72 13.04
C LEU A 173 3.84 -7.80 13.56
N LEU A 174 3.26 -8.57 12.65
CA LEU A 174 2.32 -9.63 12.98
C LEU A 174 3.06 -10.91 13.40
N THR A 175 2.61 -11.59 14.45
CA THR A 175 3.07 -12.96 14.70
C THR A 175 2.52 -13.91 13.62
N PRO A 176 3.11 -15.10 13.44
CA PRO A 176 2.57 -16.13 12.54
C PRO A 176 1.11 -16.47 12.84
N GLU A 177 0.69 -16.47 14.12
CA GLU A 177 -0.69 -16.73 14.53
C GLU A 177 -1.64 -15.59 14.16
N GLN A 178 -1.22 -14.34 14.33
CA GLN A 178 -1.99 -13.16 13.93
C GLN A 178 -2.18 -13.13 12.41
N GLU A 179 -1.11 -13.31 11.65
CA GLU A 179 -1.18 -13.35 10.18
C GLU A 179 -2.03 -14.53 9.70
N ALA A 180 -1.89 -15.70 10.33
CA ALA A 180 -2.73 -16.85 10.05
C ALA A 180 -4.21 -16.58 10.35
N ALA A 181 -4.53 -15.89 11.45
CA ALA A 181 -5.91 -15.55 11.79
C ALA A 181 -6.54 -14.63 10.72
N LEU A 182 -5.81 -13.60 10.27
CA LEU A 182 -6.27 -12.73 9.18
C LEU A 182 -6.50 -13.51 7.87
N ILE A 183 -5.55 -14.37 7.48
CA ILE A 183 -5.70 -15.23 6.28
C ILE A 183 -6.87 -16.20 6.44
N GLY A 184 -7.02 -16.82 7.61
CA GLY A 184 -8.09 -17.74 7.93
C GLY A 184 -9.47 -17.07 7.84
N TYR A 185 -9.58 -15.83 8.31
CA TYR A 185 -10.81 -15.03 8.19
C TYR A 185 -11.19 -14.83 6.72
N LEU A 186 -10.23 -14.45 5.86
CA LEU A 186 -10.46 -14.28 4.42
C LEU A 186 -11.03 -15.55 3.75
N SER A 187 -10.71 -16.75 4.25
CA SER A 187 -11.26 -18.00 3.70
C SER A 187 -12.79 -18.12 3.86
N GLY A 188 -13.38 -17.42 4.83
CA GLY A 188 -14.81 -17.38 5.09
C GLY A 188 -15.53 -16.17 4.47
N VAL A 189 -14.79 -15.19 3.95
CA VAL A 189 -15.36 -13.98 3.36
C VAL A 189 -15.91 -14.30 1.97
N SER A 190 -17.20 -14.05 1.77
CA SER A 190 -17.84 -14.16 0.47
C SER A 190 -17.28 -13.12 -0.51
N ASN A 191 -17.47 -13.30 -1.82
CA ASN A 191 -17.01 -12.35 -2.84
C ASN A 191 -15.48 -12.20 -2.97
N ILE A 192 -14.68 -13.05 -2.33
CA ILE A 192 -13.25 -13.22 -2.64
C ILE A 192 -13.06 -14.29 -3.70
N GLN A 193 -12.28 -13.98 -4.72
CA GLN A 193 -11.92 -14.91 -5.80
C GLN A 193 -10.42 -14.94 -6.06
N VAL A 194 -9.95 -16.01 -6.70
CA VAL A 194 -8.58 -16.14 -7.21
C VAL A 194 -8.50 -15.48 -8.60
N SER A 195 -7.65 -14.48 -8.76
CA SER A 195 -7.37 -13.86 -10.06
C SER A 195 -6.32 -14.63 -10.86
N GLY A 196 -5.45 -15.38 -10.16
CA GLY A 196 -4.40 -16.22 -10.74
C GLY A 196 -3.16 -16.28 -9.86
N SER A 197 -2.10 -16.90 -10.37
CA SER A 197 -0.76 -16.81 -9.78
C SER A 197 0.07 -15.78 -10.52
N THR A 198 1.03 -15.16 -9.82
CA THR A 198 1.96 -14.21 -10.40
C THR A 198 3.38 -14.41 -9.86
N THR A 199 4.33 -13.71 -10.47
CA THR A 199 5.65 -13.47 -9.87
C THR A 199 5.69 -12.00 -9.47
N ASP A 200 5.90 -11.74 -8.18
CA ASP A 200 5.97 -10.37 -7.70
C ASP A 200 7.24 -9.66 -8.17
N ARG A 201 7.34 -8.36 -7.87
CA ARG A 201 8.49 -7.53 -8.30
C ARG A 201 9.81 -7.89 -7.62
N LEU A 202 9.78 -8.77 -6.61
CA LEU A 202 10.96 -9.33 -5.93
C LEU A 202 11.29 -10.75 -6.43
N GLY A 203 10.59 -11.26 -7.44
CA GLY A 203 10.83 -12.58 -8.01
C GLY A 203 10.19 -13.72 -7.22
N ARG A 204 9.29 -13.45 -6.28
CA ARG A 204 8.60 -14.46 -5.48
C ARG A 204 7.30 -14.88 -6.17
N THR A 205 7.00 -16.17 -6.16
CA THR A 205 5.70 -16.66 -6.62
C THR A 205 4.61 -16.34 -5.61
N GLY A 206 3.47 -15.86 -6.08
CA GLY A 206 2.31 -15.55 -5.23
C GLY A 206 0.99 -15.90 -5.91
N ILE A 207 -0.06 -16.02 -5.10
CA ILE A 207 -1.45 -16.11 -5.54
C ILE A 207 -2.09 -14.73 -5.37
N VAL A 208 -2.82 -14.28 -6.39
CA VAL A 208 -3.55 -13.02 -6.39
C VAL A 208 -5.00 -13.30 -6.07
N PHE A 209 -5.48 -12.68 -5.00
CA PHE A 209 -6.89 -12.67 -4.62
C PHE A 209 -7.48 -11.29 -4.92
N SER A 210 -8.76 -11.27 -5.28
CA SER A 210 -9.50 -10.02 -5.54
C SER A 210 -10.91 -10.13 -4.97
N ALA A 211 -11.46 -9.01 -4.51
CA ALA A 211 -12.88 -8.90 -4.22
C ALA A 211 -13.69 -8.70 -5.51
N THR A 212 -14.91 -9.24 -5.55
CA THR A 212 -15.89 -8.98 -6.60
C THR A 212 -16.90 -7.89 -6.22
N ASP A 213 -16.81 -7.37 -5.00
CA ASP A 213 -17.52 -6.19 -4.51
C ASP A 213 -16.53 -5.08 -4.11
N ARG A 214 -17.02 -3.85 -3.97
CA ARG A 214 -16.29 -2.72 -3.37
C ARG A 214 -17.15 -2.04 -2.31
N ALA A 215 -16.52 -1.16 -1.53
CA ALA A 215 -17.20 -0.27 -0.60
C ALA A 215 -18.41 0.42 -1.27
N PRO A 216 -19.55 0.57 -0.57
CA PRO A 216 -20.67 1.34 -1.08
C PRO A 216 -20.24 2.78 -1.42
N GLY A 217 -20.30 3.17 -2.70
CA GLY A 217 -20.07 4.55 -3.14
C GLY A 217 -18.85 4.82 -4.03
N GLU A 218 -18.02 3.82 -4.33
CA GLU A 218 -16.97 3.97 -5.35
C GLU A 218 -17.53 3.75 -6.77
N TYR A 219 -17.36 4.74 -7.66
CA TYR A 219 -17.69 4.65 -9.09
C TYR A 219 -16.50 4.15 -9.91
N GLU A 220 -16.77 3.43 -11.00
CA GLU A 220 -15.77 3.05 -12.01
C GLU A 220 -15.09 4.31 -12.59
N GLY A 221 -13.76 4.33 -12.54
CA GLY A 221 -12.92 5.25 -13.32
C GLY A 221 -12.44 4.60 -14.60
#